data_AF-A0A7I8BWF0-F1
#
_entry.id   AF-A0A7I8BWF0-F1
#
_cell.length_a   1.000
_cell.length_b   1.000
_cell.length_c   1.000
_cell.angle_alpha   90.00
_cell.angle_beta   90.00
_cell.angle_gamma   90.00
#
_symmetry.space_group_name_H-M   'P 1'
#
loop_
_entity.id
_entity.type
_entity.pdbx_description
1 polymer ?
#
loop_
_entity_poly.entity_id
_entity_poly.type
_entity_poly.pdbx_seq_one_letter_code
_entity_poly.pdbx_strand_id
1 'polypeptide(L)'
;MKLEIEGKPVIAAPTPVQVARGLKSLRSYGKSSYASLTDDAGNYVQVAGGGVSCMIERFECDAQRWRAFHDKPSPVRPDGTILVFRAGNVPMRSDEWFMADQVVEVFLAFLSDMPYPPFVHWRLAPGF
;
A
#
# COMPACT_ATOMS: atom_id res chain seq x y z
N MET A 1 7.90 8.93 -12.20
CA MET A 1 6.80 8.55 -11.28
C MET A 1 5.46 8.41 -12.00
N LYS A 2 4.74 7.30 -11.79
CA LYS A 2 3.42 6.98 -12.36
C LYS A 2 2.49 6.43 -11.28
N LEU A 3 1.28 6.98 -11.15
CA LEU A 3 0.24 6.48 -10.25
C LEU A 3 -0.79 5.67 -11.03
N GLU A 4 -0.96 4.42 -10.62
CA GLU A 4 -1.93 3.48 -11.15
C GLU A 4 -2.96 3.15 -10.06
N ILE A 5 -4.24 3.34 -10.37
CA ILE A 5 -5.34 3.00 -9.47
C ILE A 5 -6.27 2.09 -10.22
N GLU A 6 -6.71 1.01 -9.56
CA GLU A 6 -7.63 0.06 -10.15
C GLU A 6 -8.82 0.74 -10.84
N GLY A 7 -9.04 0.42 -12.12
CA GLY A 7 -10.17 0.90 -12.90
C GLY A 7 -10.12 2.40 -13.25
N LYS A 8 -8.95 3.05 -13.13
CA LYS A 8 -8.76 4.46 -13.49
C LYS A 8 -7.61 4.64 -14.50
N PRO A 9 -7.63 5.71 -15.31
CA PRO A 9 -6.49 6.07 -16.15
C PRO A 9 -5.23 6.31 -15.32
N VAL A 10 -4.08 5.93 -15.88
CA VAL A 10 -2.77 6.18 -15.27
C VAL A 10 -2.50 7.68 -15.20
N ILE A 11 -1.99 8.14 -14.07
CA ILE A 11 -1.57 9.54 -13.87
C ILE A 11 -0.04 9.59 -13.92
N ALA A 12 0.51 10.19 -14.98
CA ALA A 12 1.92 10.51 -15.08
C ALA A 12 2.26 11.73 -14.21
N ALA A 13 3.41 11.71 -13.54
CA ALA A 13 3.87 12.79 -12.65
C ALA A 13 2.77 13.27 -11.66
N PRO A 14 2.22 12.36 -10.84
CA PRO A 14 1.09 12.67 -9.97
C PRO A 14 1.48 13.71 -8.90
N THR A 15 0.58 14.64 -8.60
CA THR A 15 0.77 15.58 -7.49
C THR A 15 0.46 14.91 -6.14
N PRO A 16 0.99 15.42 -5.01
CA PRO A 16 0.65 14.93 -3.68
C PRO A 16 -0.87 14.86 -3.42
N VAL A 17 -1.61 15.86 -3.92
CA VAL A 17 -3.08 15.92 -3.79
C VAL A 17 -3.76 14.80 -4.59
N GLN A 18 -3.28 14.50 -5.79
CA GLN A 18 -3.83 13.41 -6.62
C GLN A 18 -3.57 12.05 -5.97
N VAL A 19 -2.37 11.83 -5.43
CA VAL A 19 -2.02 10.63 -4.65
C VAL A 19 -2.95 10.49 -3.45
N ALA A 20 -3.03 11.51 -2.59
CA ALA A 20 -3.84 11.47 -1.38
C ALA A 20 -5.33 11.19 -1.68
N ARG A 21 -5.90 11.91 -2.66
CA ARG A 21 -7.29 11.71 -3.07
C ARG A 21 -7.53 10.33 -3.67
N GLY A 22 -6.59 9.83 -4.46
CA GLY A 22 -6.63 8.50 -5.06
C GLY A 22 -6.73 7.41 -4.00
N LEU A 23 -5.79 7.42 -3.06
CA LEU A 23 -5.69 6.41 -1.98
C LEU A 23 -6.88 6.46 -1.02
N LYS A 24 -7.34 7.67 -0.62
CA LYS A 24 -8.53 7.83 0.24
C LYS A 24 -9.83 7.36 -0.41
N SER A 25 -9.85 7.25 -1.75
CA SER A 25 -11.01 6.75 -2.49
C SER A 25 -11.09 5.21 -2.55
N LEU A 26 -10.03 4.49 -2.16
CA LEU A 26 -9.99 3.03 -2.21
C LEU A 26 -10.97 2.41 -1.20
N ARG A 27 -11.56 1.28 -1.59
CA ARG A 27 -12.49 0.48 -0.77
C ARG A 27 -12.26 -0.99 -1.08
N SER A 28 -12.09 -1.84 -0.07
CA SER A 28 -11.88 -3.28 -0.24
C SER A 28 -12.97 -3.94 -1.10
N TYR A 29 -14.24 -3.55 -0.94
CA TYR A 29 -15.38 -4.03 -1.73
C TYR A 29 -15.93 -2.99 -2.73
N GLY A 30 -15.13 -1.98 -3.11
CA GLY A 30 -15.57 -0.91 -4.02
C GLY A 30 -15.17 -1.11 -5.48
N LYS A 31 -15.26 -0.02 -6.26
CA LYS A 31 -14.84 0.02 -7.67
C LYS A 31 -13.32 -0.02 -7.83
N SER A 32 -12.59 0.50 -6.84
CA SER A 32 -11.13 0.50 -6.79
C SER A 32 -10.69 0.05 -5.40
N SER A 33 -9.83 -0.96 -5.35
CA SER A 33 -9.42 -1.67 -4.14
C SER A 33 -7.90 -1.82 -4.01
N TYR A 34 -7.13 -1.32 -4.98
CA TYR A 34 -5.68 -1.27 -4.94
C TYR A 34 -5.14 -0.10 -5.77
N ALA A 35 -3.89 0.27 -5.48
CA ALA A 35 -3.14 1.26 -6.25
C ALA A 35 -1.63 1.01 -6.13
N SER A 36 -0.87 1.48 -7.13
CA SER A 36 0.59 1.46 -7.14
C SER A 36 1.13 2.82 -7.54
N LEU A 37 2.24 3.23 -6.92
CA LEU A 37 3.05 4.37 -7.33
C LEU A 37 4.44 3.85 -7.69
N THR A 38 4.81 3.99 -8.96
CA THR A 38 6.03 3.42 -9.54
C THR A 38 6.95 4.54 -10.02
N ASP A 39 8.23 4.46 -9.69
CA ASP A 39 9.25 5.40 -10.17
C ASP A 39 9.74 5.05 -11.58
N ASP A 40 10.73 5.80 -12.09
CA ASP A 40 11.24 5.59 -13.44
C ASP A 40 12.28 4.45 -13.51
N ALA A 41 12.79 4.00 -12.35
CA ALA A 41 13.68 2.83 -12.23
C ALA A 41 12.90 1.50 -12.07
N GLY A 42 11.58 1.58 -11.86
CA GLY A 42 10.71 0.41 -11.68
C GLY A 42 10.50 0.02 -10.21
N ASN A 43 11.03 0.80 -9.25
CA ASN A 43 10.68 0.62 -7.85
C ASN A 43 9.24 1.07 -7.64
N TYR A 44 8.53 0.44 -6.72
CA TYR A 44 7.16 0.83 -6.42
C TYR A 44 6.78 0.65 -4.96
N VAL A 45 5.80 1.45 -4.54
CA VAL A 45 4.97 1.16 -3.37
C VAL A 45 3.54 0.92 -3.83
N GLN A 46 2.92 -0.13 -3.31
CA GLN A 46 1.55 -0.50 -3.62
C GLN A 46 0.71 -0.69 -2.36
N VAL A 47 -0.60 -0.52 -2.52
CA VAL A 47 -1.60 -0.76 -1.49
C VAL A 47 -2.68 -1.69 -2.01
N ALA A 48 -3.12 -2.61 -1.17
CA ALA A 48 -4.37 -3.36 -1.35
C ALA A 48 -5.34 -3.05 -0.22
N GLY A 49 -6.64 -3.04 -0.50
CA GLY A 49 -7.70 -2.71 0.43
C GLY A 49 -8.10 -1.22 0.44
N GLY A 50 -8.73 -0.77 1.51
CA GLY A 50 -9.21 0.61 1.61
C GLY A 50 -9.80 0.96 2.97
N GLY A 51 -9.93 2.26 3.26
CA GLY A 51 -10.45 2.74 4.53
C GLY A 51 -9.53 2.37 5.71
N VAL A 52 -9.96 1.42 6.53
CA VAL A 52 -9.23 0.97 7.75
C VAL A 52 -8.57 -0.41 7.59
N SER A 53 -8.62 -0.96 6.39
CA SER A 53 -8.18 -2.30 6.05
C SER A 53 -7.28 -2.24 4.82
N CYS A 54 -6.08 -1.68 4.99
CA CYS A 54 -5.09 -1.60 3.94
C CYS A 54 -3.85 -2.44 4.26
N MET A 55 -3.29 -3.07 3.24
CA MET A 55 -1.95 -3.68 3.24
C MET A 55 -1.04 -2.81 2.37
N ILE A 56 0.20 -2.59 2.78
CA ILE A 56 1.21 -1.89 1.97
C ILE A 56 2.35 -2.85 1.64
N GLU A 57 2.79 -2.83 0.38
CA GLU A 57 3.99 -3.51 -0.08
C GLU A 57 4.90 -2.55 -0.84
N ARG A 58 6.20 -2.82 -0.83
CA ARG A 58 7.15 -2.15 -1.70
C ARG A 58 8.03 -3.16 -2.43
N PHE A 59 8.56 -2.73 -3.56
CA PHE A 59 9.50 -3.47 -4.36
C PHE A 59 10.62 -2.53 -4.78
N GLU A 60 11.84 -3.02 -4.64
CA GLU A 60 13.04 -2.39 -5.17
C GLU A 60 13.48 -3.24 -6.37
N CYS A 61 13.80 -2.60 -7.49
CA CYS A 61 14.22 -3.26 -8.73
C CYS A 61 15.45 -4.15 -8.43
N ASP A 62 15.46 -5.37 -8.98
CA ASP A 62 16.44 -6.43 -8.68
C ASP A 62 16.43 -6.96 -7.23
N ALA A 63 15.42 -6.62 -6.42
CA ALA A 63 15.29 -7.06 -5.04
C ALA A 63 14.03 -7.90 -4.78
N GLN A 64 13.83 -8.24 -3.51
CA GLN A 64 12.65 -8.97 -3.02
C GLN A 64 11.50 -8.00 -2.73
N ARG A 65 10.27 -8.54 -2.72
CA ARG A 65 9.10 -7.77 -2.26
C ARG A 65 9.11 -7.68 -0.74
N TRP A 66 8.78 -6.50 -0.23
CA TRP A 66 8.69 -6.24 1.20
C TRP A 66 7.27 -5.87 1.56
N ARG A 67 6.82 -6.36 2.73
CA ARG A 67 5.53 -6.02 3.31
C ARG A 67 5.71 -5.12 4.51
N ALA A 68 4.91 -4.07 4.55
CA ALA A 68 4.89 -3.12 5.66
C ALA A 68 4.26 -3.75 6.90
N PHE A 69 4.78 -3.42 8.07
CA PHE A 69 4.16 -3.72 9.36
C PHE A 69 4.44 -2.59 10.36
N HIS A 70 3.74 -2.58 11.50
CA HIS A 70 3.88 -1.57 12.55
C HIS A 70 3.84 -2.18 13.96
N ASP A 71 4.36 -1.47 14.95
CA ASP A 71 4.52 -1.98 16.34
C ASP A 71 3.22 -2.12 17.15
N LYS A 72 2.06 -2.06 16.49
CA LYS A 72 0.73 -2.07 17.13
C LYS A 72 -0.19 -3.14 16.54
N PRO A 73 0.03 -4.43 16.83
CA PRO A 73 -0.80 -5.50 16.32
C PRO A 73 -2.29 -5.29 16.60
N SER A 74 -3.14 -5.66 15.65
CA SER A 74 -4.59 -5.53 15.74
C SER A 74 -5.17 -6.60 16.68
N PRO A 75 -5.87 -6.22 17.77
CA PRO A 75 -6.45 -7.20 18.70
C PRO A 75 -7.66 -7.93 18.13
N VAL A 76 -8.26 -7.41 17.05
CA VAL A 76 -9.48 -7.95 16.42
C VAL A 76 -9.23 -8.61 15.06
N ARG A 77 -7.98 -8.53 14.56
CA ARG A 77 -7.55 -9.14 13.29
C ARG A 77 -6.29 -9.96 13.57
N PRO A 78 -6.41 -11.18 14.13
CA PRO A 78 -5.27 -12.05 14.43
C PRO A 78 -4.54 -12.47 13.14
N ASP A 79 -3.34 -13.02 13.31
CA ASP A 79 -2.56 -13.57 12.19
C ASP A 79 -3.37 -14.60 11.38
N GLY A 80 -3.29 -14.50 10.07
CA GLY A 80 -4.09 -15.30 9.14
C GLY A 80 -5.45 -14.68 8.79
N THR A 81 -5.83 -13.55 9.38
CA THR A 81 -7.03 -12.82 8.96
C THR A 81 -6.91 -12.42 7.49
N ILE A 82 -7.92 -12.73 6.70
CA ILE A 82 -7.88 -12.55 5.24
C ILE A 82 -8.28 -11.12 4.87
N LEU A 83 -7.40 -10.42 4.15
CA LEU A 83 -7.78 -9.23 3.39
C LEU A 83 -8.34 -9.68 2.03
N VAL A 84 -9.57 -9.28 1.74
CA VAL A 84 -10.21 -9.50 0.43
C VAL A 84 -10.27 -8.17 -0.32
N PHE A 85 -9.87 -8.20 -1.59
CA PHE A 85 -9.89 -7.07 -2.52
C PHE A 85 -10.11 -7.62 -3.93
N ARG A 86 -10.26 -6.76 -4.95
CA ARG A 86 -10.64 -7.25 -6.29
C ARG A 86 -9.59 -8.12 -6.96
N ALA A 87 -8.31 -7.88 -6.69
CA ALA A 87 -7.21 -8.68 -7.23
C ALA A 87 -6.91 -9.95 -6.42
N GLY A 88 -7.74 -10.29 -5.43
CA GLY A 88 -7.71 -11.58 -4.75
C GLY A 88 -7.88 -11.48 -3.24
N ASN A 89 -7.29 -12.45 -2.54
CA ASN A 89 -7.29 -12.50 -1.10
C ASN A 89 -5.90 -12.84 -0.59
N VAL A 90 -5.52 -12.23 0.53
CA VAL A 90 -4.19 -12.40 1.14
C VAL A 90 -4.33 -12.61 2.64
N PRO A 91 -3.72 -13.66 3.22
CA PRO A 91 -3.60 -13.79 4.66
C PRO A 91 -2.65 -12.70 5.19
N MET A 92 -3.15 -11.95 6.15
CA MET A 92 -2.43 -10.85 6.79
C MET A 92 -1.92 -11.29 8.15
N ARG A 93 -0.80 -10.71 8.57
CA ARG A 93 -0.43 -10.69 9.98
C ARG A 93 -1.13 -9.53 10.69
N SER A 94 -1.30 -9.66 12.00
CA SER A 94 -2.05 -8.73 12.84
C SER A 94 -1.46 -7.32 12.87
N ASP A 95 -0.18 -7.16 12.52
CA ASP A 95 0.57 -5.92 12.45
C ASP A 95 0.69 -5.31 11.03
N GLU A 96 -0.03 -5.85 10.04
CA GLU A 96 0.03 -5.40 8.63
C GLU A 96 -1.14 -4.49 8.22
N TRP A 97 -1.94 -4.02 9.19
CA TRP A 97 -3.22 -3.35 8.92
C TRP A 97 -3.11 -1.83 9.05
N PHE A 98 -3.05 -1.14 7.92
CA PHE A 98 -2.93 0.31 7.87
C PHE A 98 -4.27 1.01 7.62
N MET A 99 -4.38 2.22 8.18
CA MET A 99 -5.42 3.18 7.82
C MET A 99 -5.05 3.90 6.52
N ALA A 100 -6.04 4.33 5.75
CA ALA A 100 -5.82 5.04 4.48
C ALA A 100 -4.94 6.29 4.64
N ASP A 101 -5.03 7.02 5.75
CA ASP A 101 -4.17 8.17 6.01
C ASP A 101 -2.70 7.75 6.19
N GLN A 102 -2.42 6.63 6.86
CA GLN A 102 -1.07 6.09 6.98
C GLN A 102 -0.53 5.64 5.63
N VAL A 103 -1.38 5.03 4.77
CA VAL A 103 -0.99 4.69 3.39
C VAL A 103 -0.58 5.95 2.62
N VAL A 104 -1.33 7.04 2.76
CA VAL A 104 -1.01 8.32 2.12
C VAL A 104 0.36 8.81 2.56
N GLU A 105 0.67 8.78 3.87
CA GLU A 105 1.99 9.20 4.36
C GLU A 105 3.14 8.39 3.73
N VAL A 106 2.98 7.08 3.60
CA VAL A 106 3.99 6.20 2.97
C VAL A 106 4.15 6.53 1.48
N PHE A 107 3.04 6.71 0.75
CA PHE A 107 3.09 7.04 -0.68
C PHE A 107 3.67 8.43 -0.93
N LEU A 108 3.41 9.41 -0.06
CA LEU A 108 3.98 10.74 -0.18
C LEU A 108 5.49 10.76 0.14
N ALA A 109 5.93 9.94 1.09
CA ALA A 109 7.36 9.73 1.33
C ALA A 109 8.05 9.17 0.09
N PHE A 110 7.49 8.13 -0.53
CA PHE A 110 8.01 7.56 -1.78
C PHE A 110 7.99 8.56 -2.94
N LEU A 111 6.90 9.32 -3.10
CA LEU A 111 6.78 10.34 -4.15
C LEU A 111 7.86 11.43 -4.05
N SER A 112 8.27 11.76 -2.82
CA SER A 112 9.18 12.87 -2.52
C SER A 112 10.62 12.44 -2.28
N ASP A 113 10.94 11.15 -2.47
CA ASP A 113 12.24 10.55 -2.12
C ASP A 113 12.67 10.84 -0.67
N MET A 114 11.70 10.78 0.25
CA MET A 114 11.91 11.00 1.68
C MET A 114 11.91 9.67 2.44
N PRO A 115 12.59 9.60 3.60
CA PRO A 115 12.47 8.43 4.49
C PRO A 115 11.02 8.10 4.82
N TYR A 116 10.70 6.80 4.91
CA TYR A 116 9.37 6.36 5.30
C TYR A 116 9.03 6.79 6.74
N PRO A 117 7.73 6.97 7.05
CA PRO A 117 7.30 7.29 8.40
C PRO A 117 7.80 6.28 9.44
N PRO A 118 8.18 6.71 10.66
CA PRO A 118 8.82 5.86 11.66
C PRO A 118 7.91 4.76 12.23
N PHE A 119 6.61 4.81 11.96
CA PHE A 119 5.67 3.77 12.35
C PHE A 119 5.67 2.58 11.38
N VAL A 120 6.33 2.68 10.23
CA VAL A 120 6.39 1.63 9.21
C VAL A 120 7.74 0.95 9.23
N HIS A 121 7.68 -0.37 9.39
CA HIS A 121 8.81 -1.27 9.26
C HIS A 121 8.59 -2.20 8.07
N TRP A 122 9.66 -2.81 7.58
CA TRP A 122 9.63 -3.67 6.40
C TRP A 122 10.17 -5.05 6.71
N ARG A 123 9.46 -6.08 6.25
CA ARG A 123 9.93 -7.46 6.27
C ARG A 123 9.69 -8.09 4.92
N LEU A 124 10.39 -9.18 4.63
CA LEU A 124 10.19 -9.94 3.40
C LEU A 124 8.72 -10.36 3.28
N ALA A 125 8.14 -10.09 2.11
CA ALA A 125 6.79 -10.55 1.82
C ALA A 125 6.79 -12.08 1.74
N PRO A 126 5.76 -12.76 2.27
CA PRO A 126 5.67 -14.21 2.21
C PRO A 126 5.49 -14.67 0.75
N GLY A 127 6.16 -15.77 0.38
CA GLY A 127 5.91 -16.49 -0.87
C GLY A 127 6.73 -16.05 -2.09
N PHE A 128 7.89 -15.43 -1.88
CA PHE A 128 8.85 -15.09 -2.93
C PHE A 128 10.25 -15.59 -2.58
#